data_AF-A0A6L8L2U1-F1
#
_entry.id   AF-A0A6L8L2U1-F1
#
_cell.length_a   1.000
_cell.length_b   1.000
_cell.length_c   1.000
_cell.angle_alpha   90.00
_cell.angle_beta   90.00
_cell.angle_gamma   90.00
#
_symmetry.space_group_name_H-M   'P 1'
#
loop_
_entity.id
_entity.type
_entity.pdbx_description
1 polymer ?
#
loop_
_entity_poly.entity_id
_entity_poly.type
_entity_poly.pdbx_seq_one_letter_code
_entity_poly.pdbx_strand_id
1 'polypeptide(L)'
;MEQATVTLIVGLTGIIATAVVGSIGHYFTAKARTAPLRQSLFAKQLELVMEIANLQSRVRVLATILSSDIEEHIEQAREDIAEYVKQFCEAEEKGAVILPVELWLEVKGLSNSMGALLIEFDSSGTIRSGTMTDMVARIAKVALLCRIVVGSDKLTGQSIDLFYGKSSYDNAAKLEISEFERMHSRVNGKDVASDL
;
A
#
# COMPACT_ATOMS: atom_id res chain seq x y z
N MET A 1 -46.74 -40.40 31.96
CA MET A 1 -45.55 -39.56 32.21
C MET A 1 -44.81 -39.18 30.91
N GLU A 2 -44.96 -39.93 29.80
CA GLU A 2 -44.25 -39.66 28.53
C GLU A 2 -44.71 -38.42 27.73
N GLN A 3 -46.01 -38.09 27.71
CA GLN A 3 -46.51 -36.98 26.87
C GLN A 3 -46.02 -35.59 27.30
N ALA A 4 -45.82 -35.36 28.60
CA ALA A 4 -45.31 -34.10 29.12
C ALA A 4 -43.86 -33.87 28.71
N THR A 5 -43.03 -34.93 28.73
CA THR A 5 -41.63 -34.89 28.33
C THR A 5 -41.47 -34.63 26.83
N VAL A 6 -42.29 -35.29 25.99
CA VAL A 6 -42.26 -35.07 24.53
C VAL A 6 -42.64 -33.63 24.17
N THR A 7 -43.70 -33.09 24.79
CA THR A 7 -44.14 -31.71 24.56
C THR A 7 -43.07 -30.70 24.98
N LEU A 8 -42.38 -30.95 26.09
CA LEU A 8 -41.31 -30.09 26.59
C LEU A 8 -40.07 -30.10 25.67
N ILE A 9 -39.69 -31.27 25.15
CA ILE A 9 -38.59 -31.41 24.19
C ILE A 9 -38.92 -30.68 22.87
N VAL A 10 -40.14 -30.85 22.36
CA VAL A 10 -40.57 -30.16 21.12
C VAL A 10 -40.58 -28.64 21.31
N GLY A 11 -41.07 -28.15 22.44
CA GLY A 11 -41.06 -26.72 22.78
C GLY A 11 -39.64 -26.16 22.88
N LEU A 12 -38.74 -26.86 23.58
CA LEU A 12 -37.34 -26.44 23.71
C LEU A 12 -36.62 -26.42 22.35
N THR A 13 -36.88 -27.43 21.51
CA THR A 13 -36.30 -27.52 20.17
C THR A 13 -36.78 -26.38 19.27
N GLY A 14 -38.07 -26.00 19.36
CA GLY A 14 -38.62 -24.85 18.65
C GLY A 14 -37.98 -23.51 19.06
N ILE A 15 -37.72 -23.33 20.35
CA ILE A 15 -37.05 -22.12 20.88
C ILE A 15 -35.59 -22.07 20.40
N ILE A 16 -34.86 -23.19 20.47
CA ILE A 16 -33.47 -23.27 20.00
C ILE A 16 -33.38 -23.03 18.50
N ALA A 17 -34.26 -23.63 17.70
CA ALA A 17 -34.31 -23.43 16.26
C ALA A 17 -34.55 -21.94 15.90
N THR A 18 -35.49 -21.29 16.60
CA THR A 18 -35.79 -19.86 16.39
C THR A 18 -34.62 -18.97 16.80
N ALA A 19 -33.92 -19.30 17.89
CA ALA A 19 -32.73 -18.57 18.33
C ALA A 19 -31.56 -18.70 17.35
N VAL A 20 -31.32 -19.89 16.80
CA VAL A 20 -30.27 -20.14 15.80
C VAL A 20 -30.57 -19.40 14.50
N VAL A 21 -31.79 -19.51 13.97
CA VAL A 21 -32.20 -18.80 12.75
C VAL A 21 -32.15 -17.28 12.95
N GLY A 22 -32.61 -16.79 14.11
CA GLY A 22 -32.52 -15.37 14.46
C GLY A 22 -31.07 -14.87 14.52
N SER A 23 -30.17 -15.64 15.13
CA SER A 23 -28.74 -15.30 15.23
C SER A 23 -28.06 -15.27 13.87
N ILE A 24 -28.36 -16.26 13.01
CA ILE A 24 -27.85 -16.32 11.63
C ILE A 24 -28.39 -15.14 10.81
N GLY A 25 -29.70 -14.87 10.89
CA GLY A 25 -30.32 -13.74 10.22
C GLY A 25 -29.71 -12.41 10.65
N HIS A 26 -29.43 -12.25 11.95
CA HIS A 26 -28.82 -11.03 12.47
C HIS A 26 -27.37 -10.87 12.01
N TYR A 27 -26.59 -11.97 11.99
CA TYR A 27 -25.23 -12.01 11.46
C TYR A 27 -25.19 -11.59 9.97
N PHE A 28 -26.04 -12.17 9.13
CA PHE A 28 -26.09 -11.81 7.71
C PHE A 28 -26.61 -10.39 7.48
N THR A 29 -27.56 -9.92 8.28
CA THR A 29 -28.06 -8.53 8.21
C THR A 29 -26.98 -7.53 8.63
N ALA A 30 -26.22 -7.80 9.70
CA ALA A 30 -25.10 -6.96 10.13
C ALA A 30 -23.97 -6.95 9.06
N LYS A 31 -23.69 -8.09 8.45
CA LYS A 31 -22.72 -8.22 7.35
C LYS A 31 -23.18 -7.48 6.08
N ALA A 32 -24.46 -7.56 5.74
CA ALA A 32 -25.06 -6.87 4.60
C ALA A 32 -25.07 -5.35 4.79
N ARG A 33 -25.37 -4.85 6.00
CA ARG A 33 -25.34 -3.41 6.32
C ARG A 33 -23.96 -2.79 6.17
N THR A 34 -22.91 -3.54 6.50
CA THR A 34 -21.51 -3.06 6.42
C THR A 34 -20.86 -3.32 5.06
N ALA A 35 -21.49 -4.08 4.17
CA ALA A 35 -20.98 -4.36 2.83
C ALA A 35 -20.85 -3.11 1.92
N PRO A 36 -21.88 -2.23 1.79
CA PRO A 36 -21.76 -1.05 0.91
C PRO A 36 -20.73 -0.04 1.42
N LEU A 37 -20.61 0.13 2.74
CA LEU A 37 -19.59 1.00 3.33
C LEU A 37 -18.17 0.47 3.09
N ARG A 38 -17.97 -0.86 3.21
CA ARG A 38 -16.69 -1.50 2.88
C ARG A 38 -16.33 -1.37 1.41
N GLN A 39 -17.31 -1.51 0.52
CA GLN A 39 -17.10 -1.34 -0.92
C GLN A 39 -16.74 0.11 -1.28
N SER A 40 -17.42 1.09 -0.68
CA SER A 40 -17.13 2.51 -0.85
C SER A 40 -15.73 2.88 -0.33
N LEU A 41 -15.38 2.41 0.88
CA LEU A 41 -14.04 2.60 1.45
C LEU A 41 -12.97 1.99 0.54
N PHE A 42 -13.18 0.76 0.07
CA PHE A 42 -12.24 0.09 -0.82
C PHE A 42 -12.07 0.82 -2.16
N ALA A 43 -13.16 1.35 -2.74
CA ALA A 43 -13.08 2.15 -3.95
C ALA A 43 -12.26 3.43 -3.73
N LYS A 44 -12.45 4.12 -2.60
CA LYS A 44 -11.67 5.31 -2.25
C LYS A 44 -10.19 5.00 -1.99
N GLN A 45 -9.90 3.87 -1.34
CA GLN A 45 -8.54 3.38 -1.17
C GLN A 45 -7.88 3.10 -2.53
N LEU A 46 -8.59 2.47 -3.45
CA LEU A 46 -8.09 2.17 -4.81
C LEU A 46 -7.79 3.44 -5.61
N GLU A 47 -8.72 4.40 -5.61
CA GLU A 47 -8.54 5.72 -6.23
C GLU A 47 -7.26 6.40 -5.72
N LEU A 48 -7.11 6.45 -4.39
CA LEU A 48 -5.97 7.10 -3.76
C LEU A 48 -4.64 6.37 -4.03
N VAL A 49 -4.65 5.04 -4.01
CA VAL A 49 -3.46 4.24 -4.35
C VAL A 49 -2.99 4.50 -5.78
N MET A 50 -3.93 4.63 -6.73
CA MET A 50 -3.59 4.98 -8.12
C MET A 50 -3.05 6.41 -8.23
N GLU A 51 -3.62 7.36 -7.50
CA GLU A 51 -3.15 8.76 -7.42
C GLU A 51 -1.69 8.80 -6.91
N ILE A 52 -1.42 8.15 -5.77
CA ILE A 52 -0.08 8.02 -5.18
C ILE A 52 0.89 7.36 -6.17
N ALA A 53 0.48 6.27 -6.84
CA ALA A 53 1.32 5.55 -7.79
C ALA A 53 1.68 6.40 -9.02
N ASN A 54 0.74 7.20 -9.52
CA ASN A 54 0.99 8.12 -10.63
C ASN A 54 1.95 9.25 -10.21
N LEU A 55 1.70 9.89 -9.08
CA LEU A 55 2.53 10.99 -8.57
C LEU A 55 3.97 10.54 -8.32
N GLN A 56 4.18 9.40 -7.63
CA GLN A 56 5.55 8.88 -7.41
C GLN A 56 6.27 8.54 -8.73
N SER A 57 5.53 8.07 -9.74
CA SER A 57 6.12 7.76 -11.04
C SER A 57 6.57 9.02 -11.76
N ARG A 58 5.80 10.12 -11.68
CA ARG A 58 6.17 11.41 -12.26
C ARG A 58 7.43 11.97 -11.61
N VAL A 59 7.47 11.97 -10.27
CA VAL A 59 8.65 12.39 -9.51
C VAL A 59 9.87 11.57 -9.88
N ARG A 60 9.74 10.23 -9.96
CA ARG A 60 10.86 9.35 -10.35
C ARG A 60 11.41 9.67 -11.74
N VAL A 61 10.54 9.84 -12.73
CA VAL A 61 10.97 10.15 -14.10
C VAL A 61 11.71 11.48 -14.14
N LEU A 62 11.16 12.52 -13.53
CA LEU A 62 11.80 13.83 -13.50
C LEU A 62 13.11 13.83 -12.70
N ALA A 63 13.18 13.04 -11.62
CA ALA A 63 14.40 12.88 -10.84
C ALA A 63 15.54 12.25 -11.67
N THR A 64 15.22 11.42 -12.67
CA THR A 64 16.26 10.92 -13.61
C THR A 64 16.80 12.02 -14.51
N ILE A 65 15.99 13.03 -14.85
CA ILE A 65 16.43 14.21 -15.60
C ILE A 65 17.36 15.07 -14.73
N LEU A 66 17.00 15.29 -13.45
CA LEU A 66 17.86 15.99 -12.50
C LEU A 66 19.20 15.28 -12.22
N SER A 67 19.25 13.98 -12.48
CA SER A 67 20.48 13.17 -12.35
C SER A 67 21.28 13.09 -13.64
N SER A 68 20.86 13.77 -14.71
CA SER A 68 21.48 13.74 -16.03
C SER A 68 22.28 15.01 -16.32
N ASP A 69 23.23 14.93 -17.25
CA ASP A 69 24.06 16.06 -17.67
C ASP A 69 23.34 17.03 -18.65
N ILE A 70 22.01 16.91 -18.82
CA ILE A 70 21.22 17.66 -19.80
C ILE A 70 20.66 18.93 -19.15
N GLU A 71 21.46 20.00 -19.12
CA GLU A 71 21.10 21.29 -18.47
C GLU A 71 19.77 21.91 -18.96
N GLU A 72 19.39 21.68 -20.22
CA GLU A 72 18.24 22.33 -20.87
C GLU A 72 16.89 22.06 -20.17
N HIS A 73 16.77 20.97 -19.41
CA HIS A 73 15.51 20.55 -18.81
C HIS A 73 15.55 20.46 -17.27
N ILE A 74 16.67 20.81 -16.64
CA ILE A 74 16.87 20.61 -15.20
C ILE A 74 15.94 21.49 -14.37
N GLU A 75 15.90 22.80 -14.63
CA GLU A 75 15.10 23.72 -13.80
C GLU A 75 13.59 23.44 -13.94
N GLN A 76 13.14 23.16 -15.17
CA GLN A 76 11.75 22.77 -15.40
C GLN A 76 11.41 21.45 -14.68
N ALA A 77 12.29 20.45 -14.75
CA ALA A 77 12.08 19.19 -14.04
C ALA A 77 12.02 19.39 -12.52
N ARG A 78 12.84 20.29 -11.97
CA ARG A 78 12.82 20.65 -10.55
C ARG A 78 11.48 21.29 -10.15
N GLU A 79 11.01 22.29 -10.90
CA GLU A 79 9.72 22.94 -10.65
C GLU A 79 8.56 21.96 -10.72
N ASP A 80 8.55 21.09 -11.74
CA ASP A 80 7.54 20.05 -11.91
C ASP A 80 7.57 19.03 -10.75
N ILE A 81 8.76 18.63 -10.28
CA ILE A 81 8.88 17.76 -9.09
C ILE A 81 8.30 18.45 -7.87
N ALA A 82 8.60 19.73 -7.64
CA ALA A 82 8.08 20.46 -6.47
C ALA A 82 6.54 20.47 -6.46
N GLU A 83 5.91 20.68 -7.61
CA GLU A 83 4.46 20.62 -7.74
C GLU A 83 3.91 19.20 -7.52
N TYR A 84 4.56 18.17 -8.07
CA TYR A 84 4.14 16.78 -7.82
C TYR A 84 4.35 16.32 -6.38
N VAL A 85 5.40 16.79 -5.70
CA VAL A 85 5.64 16.51 -4.28
C VAL A 85 4.55 17.15 -3.42
N LYS A 86 4.16 18.39 -3.73
CA LYS A 86 3.03 19.04 -3.06
C LYS A 86 1.73 18.24 -3.23
N GLN A 87 1.40 17.84 -4.46
CA GLN A 87 0.23 16.98 -4.73
C GLN A 87 0.33 15.63 -4.01
N PHE A 88 1.53 15.07 -3.89
CA PHE A 88 1.79 13.84 -3.15
C PHE A 88 1.51 13.99 -1.66
N CYS A 89 1.94 15.10 -1.04
CA CYS A 89 1.62 15.40 0.36
C CYS A 89 0.10 15.52 0.58
N GLU A 90 -0.63 16.15 -0.35
CA GLU A 90 -2.10 16.21 -0.27
C GLU A 90 -2.74 14.81 -0.33
N ALA A 91 -2.21 13.91 -1.16
CA ALA A 91 -2.64 12.52 -1.23
C ALA A 91 -2.24 11.72 0.03
N GLU A 92 -1.07 11.98 0.61
CA GLU A 92 -0.60 11.39 1.87
C GLU A 92 -1.56 11.70 3.02
N GLU A 93 -1.99 12.95 3.15
CA GLU A 93 -2.92 13.39 4.20
C GLU A 93 -4.29 12.71 4.06
N LYS A 94 -4.82 12.58 2.83
CA LYS A 94 -6.01 11.75 2.59
C LYS A 94 -5.75 10.29 2.98
N GLY A 95 -4.54 9.80 2.72
CA GLY A 95 -4.10 8.44 3.00
C GLY A 95 -4.06 8.09 4.48
N ALA A 96 -3.72 9.06 5.34
CA ALA A 96 -3.72 8.87 6.80
C ALA A 96 -5.07 8.41 7.35
N VAL A 97 -6.17 8.78 6.66
CA VAL A 97 -7.53 8.46 7.09
C VAL A 97 -7.98 7.09 6.60
N ILE A 98 -7.59 6.70 5.40
CA ILE A 98 -8.21 5.54 4.72
C ILE A 98 -7.25 4.40 4.42
N LEU A 99 -5.94 4.61 4.36
CA LEU A 99 -5.00 3.54 4.01
C LEU A 99 -4.67 2.65 5.23
N PRO A 100 -4.31 1.37 5.01
CA PRO A 100 -3.70 0.56 6.05
C PRO A 100 -2.45 1.23 6.62
N VAL A 101 -2.24 1.10 7.93
CA VAL A 101 -1.17 1.81 8.66
C VAL A 101 0.20 1.55 8.05
N GLU A 102 0.49 0.30 7.70
CA GLU A 102 1.79 -0.09 7.13
C GLU A 102 2.02 0.54 5.76
N LEU A 103 0.99 0.61 4.90
CA LEU A 103 1.10 1.31 3.62
C LEU A 103 1.26 2.82 3.84
N TRP A 104 0.49 3.41 4.75
CA TRP A 104 0.59 4.84 5.05
C TRP A 104 1.98 5.23 5.58
N LEU A 105 2.58 4.44 6.47
CA LEU A 105 3.93 4.68 6.98
C LEU A 105 4.97 4.70 5.86
N GLU A 106 4.86 3.80 4.88
CA GLU A 106 5.77 3.78 3.73
C GLU A 106 5.51 4.93 2.75
N VAL A 107 4.25 5.32 2.53
CA VAL A 107 3.90 6.51 1.73
C VAL A 107 4.49 7.77 2.37
N LYS A 108 4.38 7.91 3.69
CA LYS A 108 5.00 9.00 4.46
C LYS A 108 6.52 8.98 4.37
N GLY A 109 7.11 7.79 4.46
CA GLY A 109 8.55 7.60 4.26
C GLY A 109 9.00 8.06 2.87
N LEU A 110 8.24 7.71 1.83
CA LEU A 110 8.49 8.13 0.46
C LEU A 110 8.34 9.65 0.26
N SER A 111 7.30 10.25 0.83
CA SER A 111 7.08 11.71 0.83
C SER A 111 8.31 12.46 1.36
N ASN A 112 8.84 12.01 2.51
CA ASN A 112 10.07 12.56 3.09
C ASN A 112 11.28 12.41 2.17
N SER A 113 11.45 11.25 1.51
CA SER A 113 12.56 11.04 0.57
C SER A 113 12.44 11.90 -0.69
N MET A 114 11.23 12.16 -1.19
CA MET A 114 11.01 13.09 -2.29
C MET A 114 11.35 14.53 -1.91
N GLY A 115 10.95 14.96 -0.72
CA GLY A 115 11.32 16.28 -0.18
C GLY A 115 12.84 16.40 0.03
N ALA A 116 13.48 15.36 0.56
CA ALA A 116 14.94 15.33 0.73
C ALA A 116 15.68 15.42 -0.61
N LEU A 117 15.16 14.81 -1.67
CA LEU A 117 15.72 14.90 -3.02
C LEU A 117 15.72 16.34 -3.54
N LEU A 118 14.62 17.08 -3.37
CA LEU A 118 14.54 18.50 -3.74
C LEU A 118 15.50 19.37 -2.93
N ILE A 119 15.55 19.17 -1.61
CA ILE A 119 16.44 19.93 -0.72
C ILE A 119 17.92 19.69 -1.10
N GLU A 120 18.27 18.44 -1.44
CA GLU A 120 19.63 18.10 -1.85
C GLU A 120 19.99 18.74 -3.19
N PHE A 121 19.07 18.72 -4.16
CA PHE A 121 19.26 19.38 -5.44
C PHE A 121 19.41 20.91 -5.27
N ASP A 122 18.52 21.54 -4.50
CA ASP A 122 18.54 22.99 -4.28
C ASP A 122 19.81 23.47 -3.56
N SER A 123 20.39 22.63 -2.70
CA SER A 123 21.59 22.98 -1.93
C SER A 123 22.90 22.70 -2.67
N SER A 124 22.96 21.67 -3.51
CA SER A 124 24.20 21.19 -4.12
C SER A 124 24.22 21.18 -5.65
N GLY A 125 23.09 21.50 -6.30
CA GLY A 125 22.92 21.45 -7.75
C GLY A 125 22.95 20.05 -8.35
N THR A 126 23.08 19.00 -7.52
CA THR A 126 23.20 17.60 -7.95
C THR A 126 22.47 16.68 -6.98
N ILE A 127 22.12 15.47 -7.42
CA ILE A 127 21.52 14.44 -6.55
C ILE A 127 22.53 13.31 -6.38
N ARG A 128 22.88 12.98 -5.13
CA ARG A 128 23.75 11.82 -4.86
C ARG A 128 23.04 10.53 -5.22
N SER A 129 23.83 9.61 -5.76
CA SER A 129 23.39 8.25 -6.12
C SER A 129 22.71 7.50 -4.95
N GLY A 130 23.07 7.80 -3.70
CA GLY A 130 22.44 7.23 -2.51
C GLY A 130 21.00 7.69 -2.31
N THR A 131 20.75 9.00 -2.40
CA THR A 131 19.41 9.61 -2.24
C THR A 131 18.43 9.12 -3.31
N MET A 132 18.89 9.03 -4.56
CA MET A 132 18.11 8.45 -5.64
C MET A 132 17.82 6.95 -5.41
N THR A 133 18.78 6.20 -4.87
CA THR A 133 18.61 4.77 -4.58
C THR A 133 17.61 4.53 -3.44
N ASP A 134 17.67 5.29 -2.33
CA ASP A 134 16.69 5.22 -1.24
C ASP A 134 15.29 5.54 -1.74
N MET A 135 15.13 6.61 -2.53
CA MET A 135 13.83 6.95 -3.10
C MET A 135 13.28 5.81 -3.98
N VAL A 136 14.10 5.24 -4.87
CA VAL A 136 13.67 4.12 -5.73
C VAL A 136 13.32 2.87 -4.91
N ALA A 137 14.07 2.57 -3.84
CA ALA A 137 13.78 1.47 -2.93
C ALA A 137 12.42 1.66 -2.24
N ARG A 138 12.13 2.88 -1.76
CA ARG A 138 10.84 3.23 -1.16
C ARG A 138 9.68 3.17 -2.16
N ILE A 139 9.88 3.66 -3.38
CA ILE A 139 8.89 3.54 -4.46
C ILE A 139 8.56 2.07 -4.72
N ALA A 140 9.57 1.20 -4.77
CA ALA A 140 9.36 -0.23 -4.96
C ALA A 140 8.56 -0.86 -3.81
N LYS A 141 8.89 -0.51 -2.56
CA LYS A 141 8.18 -0.99 -1.38
C LYS A 141 6.73 -0.50 -1.33
N VAL A 142 6.49 0.79 -1.57
CA VAL A 142 5.14 1.36 -1.68
C VAL A 142 4.37 0.66 -2.80
N ALA A 143 4.97 0.45 -3.98
CA ALA A 143 4.31 -0.25 -5.07
C ALA A 143 3.90 -1.69 -4.72
N LEU A 144 4.73 -2.43 -3.98
CA LEU A 144 4.40 -3.77 -3.50
C LEU A 144 3.23 -3.74 -2.50
N LEU A 145 3.24 -2.83 -1.54
CA LEU A 145 2.14 -2.69 -0.57
C LEU A 145 0.85 -2.25 -1.27
N CYS A 146 0.92 -1.33 -2.22
CA CYS A 146 -0.19 -0.92 -3.07
C CYS A 146 -0.77 -2.13 -3.82
N ARG A 147 0.07 -2.97 -4.44
CA ARG A 147 -0.38 -4.20 -5.13
C ARG A 147 -1.16 -5.14 -4.23
N ILE A 148 -0.76 -5.26 -2.97
CA ILE A 148 -1.45 -6.09 -1.97
C ILE A 148 -2.80 -5.47 -1.60
N VAL A 149 -2.86 -4.15 -1.39
CA VAL A 149 -4.09 -3.41 -1.05
C VAL A 149 -5.10 -3.46 -2.18
N VAL A 150 -4.68 -3.24 -3.42
CA VAL A 150 -5.52 -3.40 -4.62
C VAL A 150 -5.97 -4.85 -4.80
N GLY A 151 -5.30 -5.80 -4.15
CA GLY A 151 -5.56 -7.21 -4.33
C GLY A 151 -5.11 -7.72 -5.70
N SER A 152 -4.22 -7.01 -6.40
CA SER A 152 -3.68 -7.44 -7.69
C SER A 152 -2.93 -8.77 -7.59
N ASP A 153 -2.26 -9.01 -6.46
CA ASP A 153 -1.60 -10.28 -6.17
C ASP A 153 -2.63 -11.40 -5.90
N LYS A 154 -3.84 -11.04 -5.43
CA LYS A 154 -4.97 -11.96 -5.29
C LYS A 154 -5.74 -12.16 -6.60
N LEU A 155 -5.74 -11.19 -7.51
CA LEU A 155 -6.32 -11.33 -8.85
C LEU A 155 -5.45 -12.23 -9.74
N THR A 156 -4.13 -12.09 -9.64
CA THR A 156 -3.17 -13.01 -10.28
C THR A 156 -3.14 -14.37 -9.60
N GLY A 157 -3.31 -14.42 -8.28
CA GLY A 157 -3.47 -15.66 -7.50
C GLY A 157 -4.84 -16.35 -7.62
N GLN A 158 -5.90 -15.68 -8.07
CA GLN A 158 -7.16 -16.35 -8.48
C GLN A 158 -7.03 -17.05 -9.84
N SER A 159 -6.02 -16.66 -10.64
CA SER A 159 -5.56 -17.44 -11.80
C SER A 159 -4.54 -18.53 -11.42
N ILE A 160 -4.06 -18.58 -10.16
CA ILE A 160 -3.11 -19.57 -9.62
C ILE A 160 -3.65 -20.20 -8.31
N ASP A 161 -4.98 -20.20 -8.16
CA ASP A 161 -5.79 -20.82 -7.11
C ASP A 161 -5.70 -20.30 -5.66
N LEU A 162 -6.82 -19.75 -5.17
CA LEU A 162 -7.47 -19.99 -3.86
C LEU A 162 -6.68 -20.04 -2.52
N PHE A 163 -5.35 -19.89 -2.42
CA PHE A 163 -4.61 -20.56 -1.33
C PHE A 163 -3.48 -19.85 -0.55
N TYR A 164 -3.25 -18.53 -0.56
CA TYR A 164 -2.31 -17.94 0.42
C TYR A 164 -2.79 -16.64 1.10
N GLY A 165 -2.98 -16.76 2.42
CA GLY A 165 -3.53 -15.75 3.32
C GLY A 165 -2.51 -14.79 3.93
N LYS A 166 -2.84 -14.29 5.14
CA LYS A 166 -2.19 -13.24 5.96
C LYS A 166 -0.65 -13.15 5.92
N SER A 167 0.05 -14.25 5.62
CA SER A 167 1.53 -14.32 5.54
C SER A 167 2.16 -13.44 4.45
N SER A 168 1.48 -13.20 3.33
CA SER A 168 2.07 -12.39 2.24
C SER A 168 2.16 -10.90 2.60
N TYR A 169 1.22 -10.40 3.40
CA TYR A 169 1.25 -9.04 3.94
C TYR A 169 2.40 -8.87 4.93
N ASP A 170 2.48 -9.80 5.89
CA ASP A 170 3.52 -9.76 6.92
C ASP A 170 4.92 -9.89 6.30
N ASN A 171 5.09 -10.66 5.23
CA ASN A 171 6.38 -10.82 4.56
C ASN A 171 6.77 -9.56 3.76
N ALA A 172 5.84 -8.92 3.04
CA ALA A 172 6.13 -7.69 2.32
C ALA A 172 6.39 -6.50 3.26
N ALA A 173 5.67 -6.44 4.39
CA ALA A 173 5.88 -5.43 5.42
C ALA A 173 7.24 -5.61 6.15
N LYS A 174 7.71 -6.85 6.29
CA LYS A 174 8.98 -7.19 6.95
C LYS A 174 10.22 -7.02 6.06
N LEU A 175 10.08 -6.85 4.76
CA LEU A 175 11.22 -6.54 3.89
C LEU A 175 11.80 -5.19 4.30
N GLU A 176 13.07 -5.19 4.71
CA GLU A 176 13.76 -3.97 5.07
C GLU A 176 14.16 -3.20 3.82
N ILE A 177 14.18 -1.87 3.92
CA ILE A 177 14.58 -0.99 2.81
C ILE A 177 16.00 -1.32 2.33
N SER A 178 16.87 -1.70 3.27
CA SER A 178 18.26 -2.14 3.02
C SER A 178 18.35 -3.33 2.06
N GLU A 179 17.35 -4.20 2.00
CA GLU A 179 17.32 -5.34 1.08
C GLU A 179 17.02 -4.89 -0.35
N PHE A 180 16.15 -3.89 -0.53
CA PHE A 180 15.87 -3.29 -1.85
C PHE A 180 17.06 -2.47 -2.36
N GLU A 181 17.77 -1.75 -1.49
CA GLU A 181 18.99 -1.03 -1.84
C GLU A 181 20.09 -1.97 -2.35
N ARG A 182 20.26 -3.14 -1.70
CA ARG A 182 21.19 -4.20 -2.15
C ARG A 182 20.78 -4.78 -3.51
N MET A 183 19.49 -4.96 -3.76
CA MET A 183 19.01 -5.44 -5.07
C MET A 183 19.23 -4.41 -6.16
N HIS A 184 18.98 -3.13 -5.90
CA HIS A 184 19.15 -2.04 -6.86
C HIS A 184 20.64 -1.78 -7.19
N SER A 185 21.52 -1.81 -6.19
CA SER A 185 22.97 -1.65 -6.38
C SER A 185 23.59 -2.77 -7.21
N ARG A 186 23.15 -4.03 -7.00
CA ARG A 186 23.55 -5.18 -7.82
C ARG A 186 23.16 -5.06 -9.30
N VAL A 187 21.96 -4.55 -9.58
CA VAL A 187 21.47 -4.38 -10.96
C VAL A 187 22.20 -3.23 -11.68
N ASN A 188 22.63 -2.20 -10.95
CA ASN A 188 23.37 -1.05 -11.51
C ASN A 188 24.90 -1.21 -11.45
N GLY A 189 25.43 -2.41 -11.21
CA GLY A 189 26.86 -2.71 -11.33
C GLY A 189 27.76 -2.05 -10.27
N LYS A 190 27.21 -1.60 -9.14
CA LYS A 190 28.02 -1.22 -7.97
C LYS A 190 28.05 -2.41 -7.02
N ASP A 191 29.03 -3.29 -7.23
CA ASP A 191 29.45 -4.21 -6.18
C ASP A 191 29.84 -3.37 -4.97
N VAL A 192 29.05 -3.46 -3.90
CA VAL A 192 29.49 -3.05 -2.56
C VAL A 192 30.52 -4.09 -2.13
N ALA A 193 31.74 -3.92 -2.64
CA ALA A 193 32.92 -4.50 -2.05
C ALA A 193 33.20 -3.74 -0.74
N SER A 194 32.54 -4.17 0.34
CA SER A 194 33.05 -3.94 1.70
C SER A 194 32.39 -4.91 2.68
N ASP A 195 32.83 -6.16 2.63
CA ASP A 195 32.93 -7.02 3.81
C ASP A 195 34.33 -7.65 3.82
N LEU A 196 35.31 -6.81 4.15
CA LEU A 196 36.58 -7.14 4.82
C LEU A 196 36.92 -5.99 5.78
#